data_AF-A0A7X8Z218-F1
#
_entry.id   AF-A0A7X8Z218-F1
#
_cell.length_a   1.000
_cell.length_b   1.000
_cell.length_c   1.000
_cell.angle_alpha   90.00
_cell.angle_beta   90.00
_cell.angle_gamma   90.00
#
_symmetry.space_group_name_H-M   'P 1'
#
loop_
_entity.id
_entity.type
_entity.pdbx_description
1 polymer ?
#
loop_
_entity_poly.entity_id
_entity_poly.type
_entity_poly.pdbx_seq_one_letter_code
_entity_poly.pdbx_strand_id
1 'polypeptide(L)'
;MHDSLLGVRIVEPGGGKLRIAPDNAGLPYVAGHTNTPKGLVWVYWDPQQWLLEVIIPAGLTAELILPHQMADKRVEVVQAAGTPRRVNENRFSLSKAGTYVFQAR
;
A
#
# COMPACT_ATOMS: atom_id res chain seq x y z
N MET A 1 9.15 -16.95 -9.09
CA MET A 1 8.24 -16.70 -7.95
C MET A 1 7.50 -15.41 -8.27
N HIS A 2 6.22 -15.49 -8.65
CA HIS A 2 5.48 -14.33 -9.15
C HIS A 2 5.12 -13.40 -8.00
N ASP A 3 6.00 -12.46 -7.69
CA ASP A 3 5.59 -11.24 -7.01
C ASP A 3 4.60 -10.53 -7.92
N SER A 4 3.33 -10.51 -7.51
CA SER A 4 2.32 -9.71 -8.17
C SER A 4 2.82 -8.27 -8.23
N LEU A 5 2.75 -7.64 -9.39
CA LEU A 5 3.11 -6.24 -9.65
C LEU A 5 2.58 -5.25 -8.58
N LEU A 6 1.46 -5.60 -7.93
CA LEU A 6 0.84 -4.83 -6.84
C LEU A 6 1.64 -4.86 -5.51
N GLY A 7 2.60 -5.77 -5.37
CA GLY A 7 3.42 -5.93 -4.17
C GLY A 7 2.67 -6.40 -2.91
N VAL A 8 1.49 -7.02 -3.06
CA VAL A 8 0.66 -7.47 -1.93
C VAL A 8 1.01 -8.90 -1.54
N ARG A 9 1.38 -9.10 -0.28
CA ARG A 9 1.72 -10.42 0.29
C ARG A 9 1.04 -10.63 1.64
N ILE A 10 0.48 -11.81 1.86
CA ILE A 10 0.02 -12.24 3.18
C ILE A 10 1.25 -12.62 4.02
N VAL A 11 1.40 -12.02 5.21
CA VAL A 11 2.57 -12.25 6.08
C VAL A 11 2.24 -13.03 7.36
N GLU A 12 0.97 -13.28 7.62
CA GLU A 12 0.50 -14.03 8.79
C GLU A 12 -0.44 -15.18 8.37
N PRO A 13 -0.26 -16.40 8.92
CA PRO A 13 -1.23 -17.49 8.75
C PRO A 13 -2.65 -17.05 9.15
N GLY A 14 -3.65 -17.33 8.31
CA GLY A 14 -5.01 -16.83 8.51
C GLY A 14 -5.28 -15.46 7.87
N GLY A 15 -4.28 -14.85 7.22
CA GLY A 15 -4.49 -13.73 6.32
C GLY A 15 -4.74 -12.38 6.99
N GLY A 16 -4.66 -12.28 8.33
CA GLY A 16 -5.00 -11.05 9.07
C GLY A 16 -4.06 -9.87 8.87
N LYS A 17 -2.84 -10.14 8.38
CA LYS A 17 -1.80 -9.13 8.16
C LYS A 17 -1.21 -9.25 6.76
N LEU A 18 -1.13 -8.10 6.10
CA LEU A 18 -0.56 -7.94 4.76
C LEU A 18 0.74 -7.14 4.80
N ARG A 19 1.59 -7.37 3.82
CA ARG A 19 2.62 -6.44 3.38
C ARG A 19 2.24 -5.94 2.00
N ILE A 20 2.28 -4.63 1.81
CA ILE A 20 1.97 -3.96 0.53
C ILE A 20 3.21 -3.16 0.16
N ALA A 21 3.85 -3.52 -0.96
CA ALA A 21 5.09 -2.90 -1.43
C ALA A 21 5.02 -2.67 -2.94
N PRO A 22 4.24 -1.68 -3.41
CA PRO A 22 4.00 -1.48 -4.83
C PRO A 22 5.29 -1.08 -5.56
N ASP A 23 5.50 -1.65 -6.74
CA ASP A 23 6.60 -1.31 -7.64
C ASP A 23 6.04 -1.20 -9.06
N ASN A 24 6.39 -0.14 -9.78
CA ASN A 24 5.94 0.04 -11.15
C ASN A 24 6.79 -0.69 -12.18
N ALA A 25 7.99 -1.18 -11.85
CA ALA A 25 8.87 -1.94 -12.74
C ALA A 25 9.07 -1.28 -14.13
N GLY A 26 9.08 0.06 -14.18
CA GLY A 26 9.20 0.85 -15.42
C GLY A 26 7.87 1.14 -16.15
N LEU A 27 6.74 0.66 -15.66
CA LEU A 27 5.41 1.02 -16.18
C LEU A 27 5.03 2.45 -15.78
N PRO A 28 4.17 3.12 -16.57
CA PRO A 28 3.75 4.49 -16.30
C PRO A 28 2.96 4.63 -15.00
N TYR A 29 2.20 3.59 -14.62
CA TYR A 29 1.49 3.44 -13.36
C TYR A 29 1.17 1.96 -13.14
N VAL A 30 0.81 1.61 -11.91
CA VAL A 30 0.31 0.27 -11.54
C VAL A 30 -1.02 0.41 -10.85
N ALA A 31 -2.01 -0.34 -11.29
CA ALA A 31 -3.33 -0.37 -10.70
C ALA A 31 -3.85 -1.80 -10.69
N GLY A 32 -4.49 -2.21 -9.61
CA GLY A 32 -5.18 -3.48 -9.58
C GLY A 32 -5.63 -3.88 -8.20
N HIS A 33 -6.37 -4.99 -8.18
CA HIS A 33 -6.85 -5.60 -6.97
C HIS A 33 -6.34 -7.02 -6.82
N THR A 34 -6.14 -7.43 -5.57
CA THR A 34 -5.92 -8.84 -5.23
C THR A 34 -6.96 -9.31 -4.23
N ASN A 35 -7.38 -10.55 -4.40
CA ASN A 35 -8.26 -11.21 -3.44
C ASN A 35 -7.44 -11.76 -2.29
N THR A 36 -7.84 -11.41 -1.08
CA THR A 36 -7.37 -12.05 0.14
C THR A 36 -8.52 -12.86 0.74
N PRO A 37 -8.24 -13.80 1.66
CA PRO A 37 -9.30 -14.53 2.35
C PRO A 37 -10.33 -13.65 3.08
N LYS A 38 -9.98 -12.39 3.39
CA LYS A 38 -10.85 -11.45 4.12
C LYS A 38 -11.41 -10.33 3.26
N GLY A 39 -11.18 -10.36 1.94
CA GLY A 39 -11.71 -9.38 1.01
C GLY A 39 -10.69 -8.86 0.01
N LEU A 40 -11.14 -7.88 -0.78
CA LEU A 40 -10.39 -7.33 -1.89
C LEU A 40 -9.50 -6.18 -1.42
N VAL A 41 -8.22 -6.23 -1.79
CA VAL A 41 -7.24 -5.17 -1.56
C VAL A 41 -6.99 -4.47 -2.89
N TRP A 42 -7.15 -3.15 -2.92
CA TRP A 42 -6.83 -2.33 -4.09
C TRP A 42 -5.50 -1.62 -3.88
N VAL A 43 -4.70 -1.54 -4.94
CA VAL A 43 -3.46 -0.78 -4.99
C VAL A 43 -3.43 0.01 -6.29
N TYR A 44 -3.15 1.30 -6.17
CA TYR A 44 -2.86 2.20 -7.28
C TYR A 44 -1.60 3.00 -6.97
N TRP A 45 -0.65 3.01 -7.89
CA TRP A 45 0.61 3.73 -7.80
C TRP A 45 0.91 4.45 -9.11
N ASP A 46 1.04 5.77 -9.07
CA ASP A 46 1.44 6.61 -10.19
C ASP A 46 2.72 7.41 -9.83
N PRO A 47 3.89 7.05 -10.38
CA PRO A 47 5.15 7.75 -10.16
C PRO A 47 5.22 9.15 -10.81
N GLN A 48 4.37 9.46 -11.80
CA GLN A 48 4.33 10.77 -12.44
C GLN A 48 3.57 11.78 -11.59
N GLN A 49 2.50 11.32 -10.92
CA GLN A 49 1.69 12.11 -10.01
C GLN A 49 2.15 12.04 -8.55
N TRP A 50 3.13 11.18 -8.25
CA TRP A 50 3.59 10.88 -6.90
C TRP A 50 2.46 10.43 -5.98
N LEU A 51 1.49 9.71 -6.53
CA LEU A 51 0.24 9.37 -5.88
C LEU A 51 0.13 7.85 -5.65
N LEU A 52 0.02 7.47 -4.39
CA LEU A 52 -0.18 6.09 -3.97
C LEU A 52 -1.51 5.98 -3.23
N GLU A 53 -2.40 5.12 -3.73
CA GLU A 53 -3.67 4.80 -3.10
C GLU A 53 -3.74 3.31 -2.76
N VAL A 54 -4.22 3.01 -1.56
CA VAL A 54 -4.44 1.65 -1.08
C VAL A 54 -5.79 1.57 -0.38
N ILE A 55 -6.57 0.53 -0.71
CA ILE A 55 -7.83 0.23 -0.01
C ILE A 55 -7.69 -1.11 0.69
N ILE A 56 -7.94 -1.11 2.00
CA ILE A 56 -7.85 -2.30 2.86
C ILE A 56 -9.26 -2.70 3.33
N PRO A 57 -9.68 -3.96 3.18
CA PRO A 57 -10.98 -4.43 3.65
C PRO A 57 -10.99 -4.66 5.17
N ALA A 58 -12.19 -4.85 5.74
CA ALA A 58 -12.38 -5.14 7.15
C ALA A 58 -11.63 -6.41 7.62
N GLY A 59 -11.15 -6.38 8.86
CA GLY A 59 -10.47 -7.53 9.48
C GLY A 59 -9.02 -7.76 9.00
N LEU A 60 -8.47 -6.83 8.23
CA LEU A 60 -7.08 -6.80 7.80
C LEU A 60 -6.32 -5.63 8.41
N THR A 61 -5.04 -5.87 8.64
CA THR A 61 -4.02 -4.84 8.87
C THR A 61 -2.96 -4.95 7.78
N ALA A 62 -2.25 -3.86 7.49
CA ALA A 62 -1.17 -3.88 6.51
C ALA A 62 0.07 -3.14 7.00
N GLU A 63 1.22 -3.66 6.62
CA GLU A 63 2.48 -2.92 6.55
C GLU A 63 2.63 -2.41 5.12
N LEU A 64 2.49 -1.10 4.95
CA LEU A 64 2.75 -0.41 3.69
C LEU A 64 4.23 -0.01 3.63
N ILE A 65 4.91 -0.43 2.59
CA ILE A 65 6.24 0.03 2.20
C ILE A 65 6.03 0.93 0.99
N LEU A 66 6.45 2.18 1.10
CA LEU A 66 6.36 3.15 0.02
C LEU A 66 7.20 2.67 -1.18
N PRO A 67 6.75 2.93 -2.42
CA PRO A 67 7.56 2.73 -3.61
C PRO A 67 8.91 3.42 -3.45
N HIS A 68 9.97 2.80 -3.98
CA HIS A 68 11.34 3.30 -3.82
C HIS A 68 11.49 4.75 -4.33
N GLN A 69 10.74 5.15 -5.35
CA GLN A 69 10.76 6.52 -5.86
C GLN A 69 10.17 7.57 -4.89
N MET A 70 9.34 7.15 -3.93
CA MET A 70 8.83 8.02 -2.87
C MET A 70 9.70 7.99 -1.60
N ALA A 71 10.63 7.04 -1.47
CA ALA A 71 11.33 6.79 -0.20
C ALA A 71 12.14 8.01 0.28
N ASP A 72 12.76 8.73 -0.65
CA ASP A 72 13.59 9.92 -0.35
C ASP A 72 12.79 11.23 -0.38
N LYS A 73 11.47 11.17 -0.62
CA LYS A 73 10.62 12.34 -0.76
C LYS A 73 9.85 12.67 0.51
N ARG A 74 9.37 13.90 0.60
CA ARG A 74 8.44 14.29 1.66
C ARG A 74 7.05 13.73 1.32
N VAL A 75 6.62 12.72 2.08
CA VAL A 75 5.32 12.07 1.90
C VAL A 75 4.29 12.66 2.86
N GLU A 76 3.18 13.12 2.30
CA GLU A 76 1.99 13.60 2.99
C GLU A 76 0.88 12.54 2.91
N VAL A 77 0.16 12.36 4.01
CA VAL A 77 -1.05 11.52 4.03
C VAL A 77 -2.23 12.43 3.67
N VAL A 78 -2.73 12.29 2.44
CA VAL A 78 -3.82 13.12 1.90
C VAL A 78 -5.16 12.63 2.43
N GLN A 79 -5.32 11.31 2.54
CA GLN A 79 -6.51 10.67 3.08
C GLN A 79 -6.10 9.42 3.84
N ALA A 80 -6.76 9.14 4.97
CA ALA A 80 -6.55 7.90 5.68
C ALA A 80 -7.80 7.44 6.42
N ALA A 81 -8.07 6.15 6.34
CA ALA A 81 -8.98 5.49 7.25
C ALA A 81 -8.29 5.31 8.62
N GLY A 82 -8.66 6.15 9.59
CA GLY A 82 -7.97 6.17 10.90
C GLY A 82 -6.58 6.81 10.82
N THR A 83 -5.68 6.44 11.74
CA THR A 83 -4.37 7.06 11.89
C THR A 83 -3.26 6.10 11.43
N PRO A 84 -2.69 6.28 10.21
CA PRO A 84 -1.52 5.52 9.79
C PRO A 84 -0.35 5.78 10.72
N ARG A 85 0.25 4.71 11.26
CA ARG A 85 1.43 4.85 12.12
C ARG A 85 2.68 4.75 11.27
N ARG A 86 3.46 5.83 11.17
CA ARG A 86 4.78 5.79 10.53
C ARG A 86 5.73 4.94 11.38
N VAL A 87 6.26 3.87 10.81
CA VAL A 87 7.20 2.95 11.48
C VAL A 87 8.63 3.41 11.26
N ASN A 88 8.94 3.86 10.04
CA ASN A 88 10.21 4.49 9.66
C ASN A 88 9.99 5.37 8.41
N GLU A 89 11.07 5.82 7.77
CA GLU A 89 11.01 6.75 6.63
C GLU A 89 10.15 6.25 5.46
N ASN A 90 10.23 4.96 5.13
CA ASN A 90 9.51 4.40 3.98
C ASN A 90 8.36 3.45 4.35
N ARG A 91 7.99 3.35 5.64
CA ARG A 91 7.04 2.34 6.11
C ARG A 91 5.95 2.88 7.01
N PHE A 92 4.73 2.46 6.73
CA PHE A 92 3.53 2.77 7.51
C PHE A 92 2.82 1.48 7.95
N SER A 93 2.20 1.54 9.12
CA SER A 93 1.29 0.52 9.61
C SER A 93 -0.14 1.03 9.51
N LEU A 94 -0.98 0.26 8.82
CA LEU A 94 -2.37 0.54 8.53
C LEU A 94 -3.23 -0.46 9.31
N SER A 95 -4.03 0.04 10.25
CA SER A 95 -4.75 -0.80 11.22
C SER A 95 -6.26 -0.77 11.07
N LYS A 96 -6.81 0.07 10.18
CA LYS A 96 -8.25 0.16 9.92
C LYS A 96 -8.54 -0.17 8.46
N ALA A 97 -9.78 -0.56 8.21
CA ALA A 97 -10.28 -0.74 6.86
C ALA A 97 -10.66 0.61 6.25
N GLY A 98 -10.49 0.72 4.95
CA GLY A 98 -10.82 1.89 4.14
C GLY A 98 -9.66 2.35 3.27
N THR A 99 -9.81 3.56 2.75
CA THR A 99 -8.90 4.15 1.77
C THR A 99 -7.77 4.93 2.46
N TYR A 100 -6.57 4.75 1.94
CA TYR A 100 -5.37 5.50 2.32
C TYR A 100 -4.74 6.07 1.07
N VAL A 101 -4.46 7.37 1.07
CA VAL A 101 -3.84 8.10 -0.04
C VAL A 101 -2.60 8.82 0.47
N PHE A 102 -1.48 8.52 -0.17
CA PHE A 102 -0.18 9.12 0.12
C PHE A 102 0.28 9.90 -1.12
N GLN A 103 0.75 11.11 -0.91
CA GLN A 103 1.28 11.96 -1.96
C GLN A 103 2.68 12.43 -1.59
N ALA A 104 3.62 12.35 -2.53
CA ALA A 104 4.97 12.88 -2.34
C ALA A 104 5.18 14.20 -3.11
N ARG A 105 6.10 15.02 -2.60
CA ARG A 105 6.62 16.23 -3.27
C ARG A 105 8.14 16.15 -3.33
#